data_AF-A0A8B8FQR5-F1
#
_entry.id   AF-A0A8B8FQR5-F1
#
_cell.length_a   1.000
_cell.length_b   1.000
_cell.length_c   1.000
_cell.angle_alpha   90.00
_cell.angle_beta   90.00
_cell.angle_gamma   90.00
#
_symmetry.space_group_name_H-M   'P 1'
#
loop_
_entity.id
_entity.type
_entity.pdbx_description
1 polymer ?
#
loop_
_entity_poly.entity_id
_entity_poly.type
_entity_poly.pdbx_seq_one_letter_code
_entity_poly.pdbx_strand_id
1 'polypeptide(L)'
;MSFQKKKKSSKGENVPGCMRSLLVSCTCRLRAAIIKAIKYRKQQNNISYEDSIKMLKKVIVNSPNHIFGDHENCSNYFCKRKNLGEEKHVIDMKRVGLWDDIGSIRSILTYHTESLIFNLNNNAAENYNSILAKFVGGKRVNLCLRGSYELRCNAAVTAYNAGANRLSLFHKQVVKKNPGVFTKRYIKRSQQLWDSRRRRQLFATPVQRLKSKKLAGPNENYGAVEPDFVSHPDLLTSELNNRTNLYLNSLKLTKEDIISLEKITKRQHECEDWHRERKKRLTASVFDKICKLRKTTSRTKTIETILYGKFQGNLSTKYGVEHEDVAKEQLTNILSVSIEPSGLMIDIEKFYLAASPDGLIGDDGLVEIKCPSSAKNVSPKEQKKNSPYVAFWPYERMCADTIKLRYPIA
;
A
#
# COMPACT_ATOMS: atom_id res chain seq x y z
N MET A 1 27.48 15.65 29.63
CA MET A 1 26.33 16.55 29.87
C MET A 1 25.51 16.68 28.59
N SER A 2 24.30 16.12 28.55
CA SER A 2 23.42 16.22 27.38
C SER A 2 22.87 17.65 27.28
N PHE A 3 23.28 18.40 26.26
CA PHE A 3 22.64 19.67 25.91
C PHE A 3 21.19 19.37 25.51
N GLN A 4 20.24 19.53 26.44
CA GLN A 4 18.82 19.55 26.09
C GLN A 4 18.63 20.59 24.99
N LYS A 5 18.16 20.16 23.80
CA LYS A 5 17.82 21.05 22.70
C LYS A 5 16.94 22.18 23.25
N LYS A 6 17.48 23.41 23.29
CA LYS A 6 16.74 24.60 23.73
C LYS A 6 15.51 24.71 22.83
N LYS A 7 14.31 24.72 23.42
CA LYS A 7 13.06 24.90 22.66
C LYS A 7 13.01 26.36 22.18
N LYS A 8 12.74 26.52 20.89
CA LYS A 8 12.72 27.82 20.21
C LYS A 8 11.29 28.25 19.87
N SER A 9 11.03 29.55 19.82
CA SER A 9 9.82 30.13 19.24
C SER A 9 9.85 30.03 17.70
N SER A 10 8.75 30.37 17.02
CA SER A 10 8.72 30.41 15.54
C SER A 10 9.75 31.36 14.93
N LYS A 11 10.15 32.41 15.65
CA LYS A 11 11.23 33.34 15.27
C LYS A 11 12.64 32.79 15.54
N GLY A 12 12.76 31.60 16.11
CA GLY A 12 14.06 30.96 16.39
C GLY A 12 14.70 31.38 17.71
N GLU A 13 14.01 32.18 18.54
CA GLU A 13 14.50 32.65 19.84
C GLU A 13 14.36 31.57 20.91
N ASN A 14 15.32 31.49 21.84
CA ASN A 14 15.30 30.48 22.91
C ASN A 14 14.26 30.84 23.97
N VAL A 15 13.33 29.91 24.24
CA VAL A 15 12.27 30.13 25.24
C VAL A 15 12.69 29.57 26.61
N PRO A 16 12.77 30.42 27.66
CA PRO A 16 13.09 30.00 29.02
C PRO A 16 12.11 28.97 29.60
N GLY A 17 12.60 28.14 30.52
CA GLY A 17 11.79 27.10 31.19
C GLY A 17 10.58 27.66 31.95
N CYS A 18 10.77 28.76 32.69
CA CYS A 18 9.71 29.44 33.44
C CYS A 18 8.53 29.87 32.54
N MET A 19 8.82 30.47 31.39
CA MET A 19 7.80 30.92 30.42
C MET A 19 7.03 29.75 29.80
N ARG A 20 7.70 28.63 29.56
CA ARG A 20 7.02 27.40 29.08
C ARG A 20 6.10 26.83 30.14
N SER A 21 6.53 26.78 31.39
CA SER A 21 5.69 26.33 32.51
C SER A 21 4.47 27.24 32.71
N LEU A 22 4.65 28.55 32.60
CA LEU A 22 3.56 29.53 32.64
C LEU A 22 2.55 29.34 31.50
N LEU A 23 3.01 29.12 30.27
CA LEU A 23 2.13 28.84 29.14
C LEU A 23 1.29 27.57 29.37
N VAL A 24 1.93 26.49 29.86
CA VAL A 24 1.26 25.22 30.14
C VAL A 24 0.21 25.39 31.23
N SER A 25 0.51 26.09 32.32
CA SER A 25 -0.45 26.33 33.41
C SER A 25 -1.65 27.19 32.95
N CYS A 26 -1.45 28.11 32.00
CA CYS A 26 -2.52 28.96 31.46
C CYS A 26 -3.30 28.36 30.27
N THR A 27 -2.86 27.24 29.68
CA THR A 27 -3.49 26.66 28.47
C THR A 27 -4.98 26.34 28.66
N CYS A 28 -5.34 25.75 29.81
CA CYS A 28 -6.74 25.48 30.13
C CYS A 28 -7.56 26.76 30.30
N ARG A 29 -6.97 27.84 30.86
CA ARG A 29 -7.64 29.13 31.03
C ARG A 29 -7.90 29.82 29.69
N LEU A 30 -6.94 29.77 28.77
CA LEU A 30 -7.08 30.30 27.39
C LEU A 30 -8.28 29.66 26.69
N ARG A 31 -8.36 28.32 26.74
CA ARG A 31 -9.48 27.59 26.16
C ARG A 31 -10.81 27.91 26.86
N ALA A 32 -10.82 27.90 28.20
CA ALA A 32 -12.04 28.14 28.96
C ALA A 32 -12.61 29.55 28.76
N ALA A 33 -11.75 30.57 28.65
CA ALA A 33 -12.16 31.95 28.39
C ALA A 33 -12.94 32.07 27.08
N ILE A 34 -12.41 31.50 25.99
CA ILE A 34 -13.06 31.52 24.67
C ILE A 34 -14.38 30.73 24.71
N ILE A 35 -14.39 29.52 25.30
CA ILE A 35 -15.62 28.71 25.39
C ILE A 35 -16.72 29.44 26.17
N LYS A 36 -16.37 30.07 27.30
CA LYS A 36 -17.33 30.84 28.10
C LYS A 36 -17.83 32.07 27.32
N ALA A 37 -16.95 32.75 26.59
CA ALA A 37 -17.34 33.88 25.75
C ALA A 37 -18.33 33.47 24.65
N ILE A 38 -18.08 32.36 23.95
CA ILE A 38 -19.00 31.82 22.93
C ILE A 38 -20.34 31.44 23.56
N LYS A 39 -20.34 30.72 24.69
CA LYS A 39 -21.57 30.33 25.39
C LYS A 39 -22.40 31.54 25.81
N TYR A 40 -21.76 32.57 26.36
CA TYR A 40 -22.42 33.81 26.75
C TYR A 40 -23.07 34.49 25.55
N ARG A 41 -22.35 34.60 24.42
CA ARG A 41 -22.88 35.23 23.20
C ARG A 41 -24.05 34.46 22.59
N LYS A 42 -24.05 33.13 22.67
CA LYS A 42 -25.20 32.30 22.23
C LYS A 42 -26.47 32.53 23.03
N GLN A 43 -26.35 32.95 24.29
CA GLN A 43 -27.49 33.15 25.19
C GLN A 43 -28.10 34.56 25.06
N GLN A 44 -27.45 35.48 24.32
CA GLN A 44 -27.96 36.83 24.12
C GLN A 44 -28.83 36.90 22.87
N ASN A 45 -30.14 37.09 23.05
CA ASN A 45 -31.12 37.19 21.95
C ASN A 45 -31.33 38.63 21.44
N ASN A 46 -30.78 39.65 22.11
CA ASN A 46 -31.10 41.06 21.86
C ASN A 46 -30.02 41.83 21.05
N ILE A 47 -29.06 41.14 20.42
CA ILE A 47 -27.94 41.78 19.72
C ILE A 47 -27.94 41.32 18.26
N SER A 48 -27.70 42.28 17.35
CA SER A 48 -27.50 41.98 15.93
C SER A 48 -26.38 40.97 15.72
N TYR A 49 -26.53 40.12 14.70
CA TYR A 49 -25.57 39.09 14.33
C TYR A 49 -24.15 39.66 14.15
N GLU A 50 -24.03 40.75 13.39
CA GLU A 50 -22.74 41.39 13.12
C GLU A 50 -22.07 41.93 14.39
N ASP A 51 -22.88 42.50 15.30
CA ASP A 51 -22.37 43.06 16.55
C ASP A 51 -21.93 41.95 17.51
N SER A 52 -22.65 40.83 17.53
CA SER A 52 -22.24 39.63 18.29
C SER A 52 -20.87 39.12 17.83
N ILE A 53 -20.62 39.09 16.51
CA ILE A 53 -19.31 38.73 15.94
C ILE A 53 -18.25 39.75 16.31
N LYS A 54 -18.49 41.05 16.08
CA LYS A 54 -17.54 42.12 16.41
C LYS A 54 -17.14 42.07 17.89
N MET A 55 -18.11 41.88 18.77
CA MET A 55 -17.86 41.78 20.21
C MET A 55 -17.11 40.50 20.58
N LEU A 56 -17.40 39.35 19.95
CA LEU A 56 -16.66 38.11 20.20
C LEU A 56 -15.22 38.20 19.69
N LYS A 57 -14.99 38.81 18.52
CA LYS A 57 -13.64 39.11 18.00
C LYS A 57 -12.84 39.94 19.00
N LYS A 58 -13.43 41.01 19.56
CA LYS A 58 -12.79 41.82 20.62
C LYS A 58 -12.39 40.98 21.83
N VAL A 59 -13.25 40.07 22.29
CA VAL A 59 -12.96 39.18 23.42
C VAL A 59 -11.84 38.17 23.08
N ILE A 60 -11.86 37.56 21.90
CA ILE A 60 -10.80 36.63 21.45
C ILE A 60 -9.45 37.36 21.38
N VAL A 61 -9.45 38.58 20.86
CA VAL A 61 -8.23 39.38 20.72
C VAL A 61 -7.62 39.73 22.08
N ASN A 62 -8.48 40.07 23.06
CA ASN A 62 -8.05 40.48 24.39
C ASN A 62 -7.86 39.31 25.38
N SER A 63 -8.37 38.11 25.07
CA SER A 63 -8.31 36.97 25.99
C SER A 63 -6.88 36.60 26.43
N PRO A 64 -5.85 36.62 25.56
CA PRO A 64 -4.48 36.38 26.00
C PRO A 64 -3.96 37.47 26.94
N ASN A 65 -4.20 38.75 26.65
CA ASN A 65 -3.80 39.87 27.51
C ASN A 65 -4.34 39.66 28.93
N HIS A 66 -5.65 39.40 29.03
CA HIS A 66 -6.32 39.16 30.31
C HIS A 66 -5.70 38.01 31.12
N ILE A 67 -5.25 36.94 30.45
CA ILE A 67 -4.72 35.75 31.12
C ILE A 67 -3.27 35.95 31.58
N PHE A 68 -2.52 36.79 30.89
CA PHE A 68 -1.13 37.12 31.19
C PHE A 68 -0.96 38.44 31.96
N GLY A 69 -2.01 38.88 32.67
CA GLY A 69 -1.96 39.98 33.64
C GLY A 69 -2.26 41.37 33.07
N ASP A 70 -2.53 41.51 31.77
CA ASP A 70 -2.89 42.78 31.15
C ASP A 70 -4.42 42.94 31.06
N HIS A 71 -4.96 43.82 31.91
CA HIS A 71 -6.40 44.02 32.08
C HIS A 71 -6.94 45.33 31.48
N GLU A 72 -6.12 46.09 30.76
CA GLU A 72 -6.46 47.44 30.25
C GLU A 72 -7.72 47.44 29.37
N ASN A 73 -7.84 46.43 28.50
CA ASN A 73 -8.94 46.30 27.53
C ASN A 73 -10.02 45.28 27.93
N CYS A 74 -10.07 44.88 29.21
CA CYS A 74 -11.05 43.89 29.67
C CYS A 74 -12.46 44.47 29.80
N SER A 75 -13.47 43.71 29.34
CA SER A 75 -14.88 44.03 29.58
C SER A 75 -15.29 43.74 31.03
N ASN A 76 -16.12 44.60 31.63
CA ASN A 76 -16.52 44.52 33.04
C ASN A 76 -17.23 43.20 33.41
N TYR A 77 -17.95 42.60 32.46
CA TYR A 77 -18.61 41.30 32.66
C TYR A 77 -17.63 40.12 32.80
N PHE A 78 -16.43 40.21 32.22
CA PHE A 78 -15.45 39.10 32.21
C PHE A 78 -14.28 39.28 33.20
N CYS A 79 -13.97 40.50 33.61
CA CYS A 79 -12.83 40.78 34.50
C CYS A 79 -13.26 41.50 35.77
N LYS A 80 -13.13 40.83 36.91
CA LYS A 80 -13.29 41.41 38.26
C LYS A 80 -11.98 41.97 38.84
N ARG A 81 -10.87 41.88 38.09
CA ARG A 81 -9.50 42.05 38.60
C ARG A 81 -8.74 43.27 38.06
N LYS A 82 -9.43 44.27 37.49
CA LYS A 82 -8.80 45.42 36.83
C LYS A 82 -7.76 46.18 37.68
N ASN A 83 -7.81 46.07 39.01
CA ASN A 83 -7.01 46.88 39.94
C ASN A 83 -6.14 46.04 40.91
N LEU A 84 -5.82 44.78 40.60
CA LEU A 84 -5.13 43.87 41.55
C LEU A 84 -3.59 43.79 41.41
N GLY A 85 -2.97 44.66 40.59
CA GLY A 85 -1.51 44.73 40.51
C GLY A 85 -0.82 43.41 40.13
N GLU A 86 -1.36 42.67 39.16
CA GLU A 86 -0.76 41.41 38.69
C GLU A 86 0.50 41.68 37.83
N GLU A 87 1.48 40.77 37.88
CA GLU A 87 2.68 40.86 37.03
C GLU A 87 2.31 40.79 35.54
N LYS A 88 2.76 41.78 34.76
CA LYS A 88 2.52 41.88 33.32
C LYS A 88 3.52 41.03 32.53
N HIS A 89 3.21 39.75 32.32
CA HIS A 89 4.09 38.83 31.59
C HIS A 89 4.13 39.06 30.07
N VAL A 90 3.21 39.85 29.51
CA VAL A 90 3.09 40.11 28.06
C VAL A 90 4.39 40.68 27.47
N ILE A 91 5.07 41.58 28.20
CA ILE A 91 6.31 42.22 27.73
C ILE A 91 7.43 41.18 27.60
N ASP A 92 7.57 40.30 28.58
CA ASP A 92 8.58 39.25 28.56
C ASP A 92 8.28 38.21 27.48
N MET A 93 7.01 37.88 27.26
CA MET A 93 6.58 36.97 26.18
C MET A 93 6.85 37.54 24.78
N LYS A 94 6.78 38.86 24.60
CA LYS A 94 7.16 39.53 23.35
C LYS A 94 8.66 39.42 23.10
N ARG A 95 9.48 39.56 24.14
CA ARG A 95 10.95 39.49 24.06
C ARG A 95 11.50 38.13 23.62
N VAL A 96 10.74 37.06 23.87
CA VAL A 96 11.11 35.68 23.52
C VAL A 96 10.35 35.14 22.28
N GLY A 97 9.62 36.01 21.58
CA GLY A 97 8.89 35.68 20.36
C GLY A 97 7.65 34.80 20.56
N LEU A 98 7.30 34.48 21.81
CA LEU A 98 6.19 33.58 22.14
C LEU A 98 4.83 34.29 22.00
N TRP A 99 4.83 35.62 22.13
CA TRP A 99 3.67 36.44 21.86
C TRP A 99 3.22 36.40 20.39
N ASP A 100 4.16 36.28 19.45
CA ASP A 100 3.86 36.17 18.03
C ASP A 100 3.19 34.82 17.70
N ASP A 101 3.63 33.74 18.37
CA ASP A 101 3.01 32.41 18.27
C ASP A 101 1.56 32.45 18.76
N ILE A 102 1.32 33.06 19.91
CA ILE A 102 -0.03 33.28 20.46
C ILE A 102 -0.84 34.17 19.51
N GLY A 103 -0.22 35.22 18.97
CA GLY A 103 -0.82 36.14 18.01
C GLY A 103 -1.30 35.44 16.74
N SER A 104 -0.50 34.51 16.22
CA SER A 104 -0.82 33.72 15.03
C SER A 104 -2.04 32.83 15.26
N ILE A 105 -2.09 32.13 16.41
CA ILE A 105 -3.25 31.31 16.80
C ILE A 105 -4.50 32.18 16.99
N ARG A 106 -4.34 33.33 17.64
CA ARG A 106 -5.41 34.31 17.87
C ARG A 106 -5.98 34.83 16.55
N SER A 107 -5.15 35.12 15.55
CA SER A 107 -5.61 35.56 14.22
C SER A 107 -6.47 34.50 13.53
N ILE A 108 -6.07 33.21 13.61
CA ILE A 108 -6.85 32.09 13.07
C ILE A 108 -8.21 31.98 13.76
N LEU A 109 -8.24 32.06 15.09
CA LEU A 109 -9.49 32.02 15.87
C LEU A 109 -10.41 33.21 15.54
N THR A 110 -9.82 34.39 15.35
CA THR A 110 -10.56 35.61 14.99
C THR A 110 -11.16 35.50 13.60
N TYR A 111 -10.43 34.92 12.64
CA TYR A 111 -10.93 34.64 11.29
C TYR A 111 -12.13 33.68 11.31
N HIS A 112 -12.06 32.60 12.10
CA HIS A 112 -13.12 31.60 12.20
C HIS A 112 -14.21 31.92 13.25
N THR A 113 -14.35 33.17 13.67
CA THR A 113 -15.30 33.55 14.75
C THR A 113 -16.76 33.21 14.40
N GLU A 114 -17.15 33.36 13.13
CA GLU A 114 -18.51 33.01 12.68
C GLU A 114 -18.78 31.50 12.83
N SER A 115 -17.85 30.67 12.37
CA SER A 115 -17.92 29.22 12.53
C SER A 115 -17.97 28.80 14.00
N LEU A 116 -17.21 29.48 14.88
CA LEU A 116 -17.19 29.24 16.32
C LEU A 116 -18.54 29.52 16.99
N ILE A 117 -19.21 30.62 16.59
CA ILE A 117 -20.55 30.95 17.10
C ILE A 117 -21.54 29.86 16.70
N PHE A 118 -21.56 29.42 15.45
CA PHE A 118 -22.53 28.42 15.00
C PHE A 118 -22.15 26.98 15.31
N ASN A 119 -20.99 26.76 15.94
CA ASN A 119 -20.42 25.42 16.16
C ASN A 119 -20.29 24.62 14.84
N LEU A 120 -20.03 25.35 13.74
CA LEU A 120 -19.79 24.75 12.43
C LEU A 120 -18.40 24.13 12.45
N ASN A 121 -18.33 22.85 12.10
CA ASN A 121 -17.08 22.15 11.91
C ASN A 121 -17.07 21.49 10.54
N ASN A 122 -15.90 21.45 9.91
CA ASN A 122 -15.69 20.73 8.65
C ASN A 122 -15.46 19.23 8.88
N ASN A 123 -15.40 18.77 10.14
CA ASN A 123 -15.11 17.38 10.52
C ASN A 123 -16.01 16.38 9.80
N ALA A 124 -17.30 16.68 9.63
CA ALA A 124 -18.23 15.79 8.94
C ALA A 124 -17.85 15.63 7.45
N ALA A 125 -17.57 16.74 6.77
CA ALA A 125 -17.15 16.76 5.37
C ALA A 125 -15.76 16.12 5.19
N GLU A 126 -14.80 16.45 6.05
CA GLU A 126 -13.46 15.85 6.03
C GLU A 126 -13.50 14.34 6.28
N ASN A 127 -14.31 13.89 7.24
CA ASN A 127 -14.47 12.48 7.54
C ASN A 127 -15.15 11.74 6.39
N TYR A 128 -16.19 12.32 5.79
CA TYR A 128 -16.79 11.78 4.57
C TYR A 128 -15.77 11.69 3.43
N ASN A 129 -15.02 12.77 3.15
CA ASN A 129 -14.01 12.79 2.10
C ASN A 129 -12.89 11.78 2.35
N SER A 130 -12.50 11.54 3.60
CA SER A 130 -11.55 10.48 3.97
C SER A 130 -12.07 9.08 3.65
N ILE A 131 -13.38 8.85 3.84
CA ILE A 131 -14.03 7.59 3.45
C ILE A 131 -14.12 7.51 1.93
N LEU A 132 -14.59 8.56 1.26
CA LEU A 132 -14.73 8.64 -0.18
C LEU A 132 -13.40 8.35 -0.89
N ALA A 133 -12.29 8.92 -0.41
CA ALA A 133 -10.96 8.66 -0.97
C ALA A 133 -10.60 7.16 -1.01
N LYS A 134 -11.04 6.38 -0.01
CA LYS A 134 -10.84 4.91 0.02
C LYS A 134 -11.69 4.19 -1.02
N PHE A 135 -12.93 4.65 -1.23
CA PHE A 135 -13.81 4.09 -2.26
C PHE A 135 -13.40 4.50 -3.67
N VAL A 136 -12.84 5.70 -3.85
CA VAL A 136 -12.32 6.19 -5.14
C VAL A 136 -10.99 5.52 -5.48
N GLY A 137 -10.19 5.11 -4.49
CA GLY A 137 -8.93 4.40 -4.73
C GLY A 137 -7.78 5.31 -5.23
N GLY A 138 -7.98 6.63 -5.21
CA GLY A 138 -7.01 7.63 -5.66
C GLY A 138 -6.67 7.55 -7.15
N LYS A 139 -5.52 8.13 -7.55
CA LYS A 139 -5.03 8.16 -8.94
C LYS A 139 -4.57 6.79 -9.50
N ARG A 140 -4.71 5.69 -8.75
CA ARG A 140 -4.05 4.39 -9.04
C ARG A 140 -4.85 3.46 -9.95
N VAL A 141 -6.10 3.77 -10.24
CA VAL A 141 -6.95 2.95 -11.12
C VAL A 141 -7.72 3.90 -12.04
N ASN A 142 -7.70 3.66 -13.35
CA ASN A 142 -8.51 4.42 -14.29
C ASN A 142 -9.96 3.95 -14.18
N LEU A 143 -10.81 4.81 -13.61
CA LEU A 143 -12.18 4.48 -13.22
C LEU A 143 -13.20 5.29 -13.99
N CYS A 144 -12.78 5.98 -15.05
CA CYS A 144 -13.60 6.92 -15.83
C CYS A 144 -14.68 6.26 -16.70
N LEU A 145 -15.11 5.03 -16.39
CA LEU A 145 -16.32 4.45 -16.96
C LEU A 145 -17.55 5.18 -16.38
N ARG A 146 -18.51 5.50 -17.25
CA ARG A 146 -19.72 6.27 -16.94
C ARG A 146 -20.45 5.65 -15.72
N GLY A 147 -20.78 6.46 -14.71
CA GLY A 147 -21.49 6.03 -13.49
C GLY A 147 -20.64 5.43 -12.36
N SER A 148 -19.34 5.18 -12.56
CA SER A 148 -18.50 4.53 -11.53
C SER A 148 -18.23 5.43 -10.32
N TYR A 149 -18.09 6.75 -10.53
CA TYR A 149 -17.80 7.71 -9.47
C TYR A 149 -19.02 7.92 -8.57
N GLU A 150 -20.20 8.10 -9.18
CA GLU A 150 -21.46 8.27 -8.47
C GLU A 150 -21.77 7.06 -7.58
N LEU A 151 -21.59 5.84 -8.10
CA LEU A 151 -21.75 4.61 -7.31
C LEU A 151 -20.81 4.57 -6.09
N ARG A 152 -19.59 5.11 -6.21
CA ARG A 152 -18.62 5.16 -5.10
C ARG A 152 -18.97 6.23 -4.09
N CYS A 153 -19.49 7.38 -4.52
CA CYS A 153 -20.06 8.38 -3.63
C CYS A 153 -21.20 7.75 -2.83
N ASN A 154 -22.14 7.07 -3.49
CA ASN A 154 -23.25 6.37 -2.83
C ASN A 154 -22.75 5.29 -1.86
N ALA A 155 -21.75 4.50 -2.25
CA ALA A 155 -21.13 3.52 -1.37
C ALA A 155 -20.42 4.17 -0.16
N ALA A 156 -19.73 5.29 -0.36
CA ALA A 156 -19.08 6.04 0.70
C ALA A 156 -20.10 6.61 1.69
N VAL A 157 -21.25 7.12 1.22
CA VAL A 157 -22.35 7.59 2.07
C VAL A 157 -22.86 6.47 2.98
N THR A 158 -23.10 5.28 2.44
CA THR A 158 -23.53 4.13 3.28
C THR A 158 -22.48 3.73 4.32
N ALA A 159 -21.19 3.86 3.98
CA ALA A 159 -20.11 3.59 4.92
C ALA A 159 -19.94 4.67 5.98
N TYR A 160 -20.18 5.94 5.65
CA TYR A 160 -20.19 7.05 6.59
C TYR A 160 -21.32 6.89 7.61
N ASN A 161 -22.54 6.59 7.14
CA ASN A 161 -23.73 6.49 8.00
C ASN A 161 -23.79 5.18 8.81
N ALA A 162 -23.55 4.03 8.16
CA ALA A 162 -23.78 2.72 8.77
C ALA A 162 -22.48 1.95 9.10
N GLY A 163 -21.30 2.49 8.78
CA GLY A 163 -20.02 1.89 9.13
C GLY A 163 -19.88 0.45 8.64
N ALA A 164 -19.53 -0.47 9.55
CA ALA A 164 -19.41 -1.89 9.25
C ALA A 164 -20.78 -2.55 8.97
N ASN A 165 -21.85 -2.07 9.60
CA ASN A 165 -23.18 -2.63 9.46
C ASN A 165 -23.80 -2.39 8.07
N ARG A 166 -23.21 -1.51 7.25
CA ARG A 166 -23.65 -1.27 5.85
C ARG A 166 -23.80 -2.55 5.03
N LEU A 167 -22.93 -3.54 5.25
CA LEU A 167 -22.96 -4.82 4.53
C LEU A 167 -24.21 -5.64 4.89
N SER A 168 -24.63 -5.59 6.16
CA SER A 168 -25.85 -6.24 6.62
C SER A 168 -27.09 -5.55 6.06
N LEU A 169 -27.13 -4.21 6.10
CA LEU A 169 -28.23 -3.43 5.54
C LEU A 169 -28.40 -3.69 4.04
N PHE A 170 -27.30 -3.62 3.28
CA PHE A 170 -27.30 -3.92 1.85
C PHE A 170 -27.76 -5.35 1.55
N HIS A 171 -27.22 -6.35 2.27
CA HIS A 171 -27.62 -7.75 2.08
C HIS A 171 -29.11 -7.98 2.37
N LYS A 172 -29.64 -7.38 3.45
CA LYS A 172 -31.07 -7.48 3.77
C LYS A 172 -31.93 -6.82 2.71
N GLN A 173 -31.50 -5.71 2.14
CA GLN A 173 -32.26 -5.00 1.12
C GLN A 173 -32.33 -5.78 -0.20
N VAL A 174 -31.20 -6.37 -0.63
CA VAL A 174 -31.09 -7.13 -1.88
C VAL A 174 -31.68 -8.53 -1.76
N VAL A 175 -31.31 -9.28 -0.71
CA VAL A 175 -31.63 -10.72 -0.58
C VAL A 175 -32.89 -10.95 0.27
N LYS A 176 -33.43 -9.91 0.93
CA LYS A 176 -34.57 -9.98 1.88
C LYS A 176 -34.36 -10.97 3.04
N LYS A 177 -33.11 -11.41 3.27
CA LYS A 177 -32.70 -12.33 4.33
C LYS A 177 -31.52 -11.76 5.11
N ASN A 178 -31.36 -12.25 6.34
CA ASN A 178 -30.22 -11.90 7.18
C ASN A 178 -28.89 -12.41 6.56
N PRO A 179 -27.78 -11.68 6.72
CA PRO A 179 -26.48 -12.12 6.24
C PRO A 179 -25.99 -13.37 6.99
N GLY A 180 -25.20 -14.19 6.29
CA GLY A 180 -24.60 -15.41 6.84
C GLY A 180 -23.63 -15.18 8.00
N VAL A 181 -23.23 -16.29 8.64
CA VAL A 181 -22.40 -16.30 9.86
C VAL A 181 -21.07 -15.56 9.68
N PHE A 182 -20.42 -15.73 8.53
CA PHE A 182 -19.14 -15.07 8.23
C PHE A 182 -19.25 -13.55 8.14
N THR A 183 -20.28 -13.03 7.46
CA THR A 183 -20.53 -11.59 7.36
C THR A 183 -20.85 -10.99 8.73
N LYS A 184 -21.67 -11.67 9.54
CA LYS A 184 -21.93 -11.25 10.92
C LYS A 184 -20.65 -11.20 11.76
N ARG A 185 -19.77 -12.20 11.62
CA ARG A 185 -18.47 -12.25 12.31
C ARG A 185 -17.55 -11.10 11.87
N TYR A 186 -17.52 -10.78 10.57
CA TYR A 186 -16.77 -9.63 10.05
C TYR A 186 -17.27 -8.31 10.62
N ILE A 187 -18.58 -8.08 10.62
CA ILE A 187 -19.19 -6.86 11.16
C ILE A 187 -18.82 -6.69 12.63
N LYS A 188 -18.98 -7.75 13.44
CA LYS A 188 -18.62 -7.76 14.86
C LYS A 188 -17.15 -7.39 15.08
N ARG A 189 -16.23 -7.99 14.32
CA ARG A 189 -14.79 -7.69 14.39
C ARG A 189 -14.48 -6.24 14.01
N SER A 190 -15.10 -5.73 12.96
CA SER A 190 -14.89 -4.36 12.47
C SER A 190 -15.39 -3.33 13.49
N GLN A 191 -16.53 -3.60 14.13
CA GLN A 191 -17.11 -2.76 15.18
C GLN A 191 -16.22 -2.73 16.43
N GLN A 192 -15.70 -3.89 16.88
CA GLN A 192 -14.72 -3.98 17.96
C GLN A 192 -13.46 -3.17 17.69
N LEU A 193 -12.94 -3.20 16.45
CA LEU A 193 -11.78 -2.40 16.05
C LEU A 193 -12.07 -0.90 16.09
N TRP A 194 -13.26 -0.49 15.66
CA TRP A 194 -13.71 0.90 15.69
C TRP A 194 -13.86 1.41 17.14
N ASP A 195 -14.53 0.64 18.00
CA ASP A 195 -14.67 0.96 19.44
C ASP A 195 -13.31 1.02 20.13
N SER A 196 -12.37 0.14 19.76
CA SER A 196 -11.01 0.15 20.29
C SER A 196 -10.19 1.35 19.80
N ARG A 197 -10.52 1.92 18.62
CA ARG A 197 -9.92 3.18 18.14
C ARG A 197 -10.54 4.38 18.86
N ARG A 198 -11.86 4.40 19.03
CA ARG A 198 -12.59 5.45 19.76
C ARG A 198 -12.18 5.53 21.23
N ARG A 199 -11.91 4.37 21.85
CA ARG A 199 -11.43 4.27 23.24
C ARG A 199 -9.95 4.59 23.43
N ARG A 200 -9.17 4.84 22.36
CA ARG A 200 -7.84 5.42 22.53
C ARG A 200 -8.00 6.87 22.93
N GLN A 201 -7.91 7.14 24.22
CA GLN A 201 -7.81 8.51 24.72
C GLN A 201 -6.56 9.16 24.11
N LEU A 202 -6.70 10.41 23.67
CA LEU A 202 -5.60 11.25 23.16
C LEU A 202 -4.46 11.43 24.19
N PHE A 203 -4.71 11.09 25.46
CA PHE A 203 -3.78 11.21 26.59
C PHE A 203 -3.89 10.04 27.60
N ALA A 204 -4.17 8.81 27.14
CA ALA A 204 -4.07 7.66 28.05
C ALA A 204 -2.63 7.56 28.59
N THR A 205 -2.49 7.31 29.90
CA THR A 205 -1.20 6.91 30.47
C THR A 205 -0.64 5.76 29.64
N PRO A 206 0.68 5.73 29.36
CA PRO A 206 1.26 4.63 28.61
C PRO A 206 1.18 3.39 29.49
N VAL A 207 0.07 2.65 29.38
CA VAL A 207 0.02 1.27 29.81
C VAL A 207 1.12 0.61 29.01
N GLN A 208 2.13 0.08 29.70
CA GLN A 208 3.14 -0.79 29.11
C GLN A 208 2.41 -1.99 28.52
N ARG A 209 1.92 -1.82 27.29
CA ARG A 209 1.56 -2.95 26.45
C ARG A 209 2.86 -3.71 26.32
N LEU A 210 2.93 -4.86 26.99
CA LEU A 210 3.78 -5.95 26.54
C LEU A 210 3.55 -6.02 25.04
N LYS A 211 4.54 -5.55 24.28
CA LYS A 211 4.49 -5.61 22.84
C LYS A 211 4.32 -7.09 22.56
N SER A 212 3.14 -7.51 22.16
CA SER A 212 3.01 -8.69 21.31
C SER A 212 4.14 -8.54 20.29
N LYS A 213 5.00 -9.56 20.17
CA LYS A 213 6.02 -9.66 19.13
C LYS A 213 5.30 -9.58 17.78
N LYS A 214 4.91 -8.37 17.40
CA LYS A 214 4.72 -8.00 16.03
C LYS A 214 6.12 -8.04 15.49
N LEU A 215 6.41 -9.04 14.67
CA LEU A 215 7.40 -8.89 13.61
C LEU A 215 6.97 -7.65 12.82
N ALA A 216 7.42 -6.49 13.29
CA ALA A 216 7.36 -5.25 12.58
C ALA A 216 8.40 -5.39 11.48
N GLY A 217 8.00 -5.91 10.32
CA GLY A 217 8.73 -5.61 9.10
C GLY A 217 8.72 -4.09 8.92
N PRO A 218 9.89 -3.42 8.85
CA PRO A 218 9.94 -2.00 8.54
C PRO A 218 10.16 -1.76 7.04
N ASN A 219 10.18 -0.48 6.70
CA ASN A 219 9.74 0.13 5.46
C ASN A 219 10.92 0.77 4.69
N GLU A 220 10.67 1.28 3.48
CA GLU A 220 11.48 2.15 2.59
C GLU A 220 12.86 1.65 2.09
N ASN A 221 13.58 0.80 2.81
CA ASN A 221 14.76 0.05 2.31
C ASN A 221 14.34 -1.36 1.84
N TYR A 222 13.38 -1.44 0.93
CA TYR A 222 12.86 -2.73 0.47
C TYR A 222 13.87 -3.44 -0.44
N GLY A 223 14.64 -4.29 0.22
CA GLY A 223 15.62 -5.22 -0.32
C GLY A 223 16.87 -5.28 0.58
N ALA A 224 17.40 -6.49 0.79
CA ALA A 224 18.73 -6.78 1.33
C ALA A 224 19.73 -5.64 1.06
N VAL A 225 20.08 -4.95 2.13
CA VAL A 225 21.07 -3.86 2.15
C VAL A 225 22.48 -4.42 2.01
N GLU A 226 22.67 -5.68 2.36
CA GLU A 226 23.91 -6.43 2.20
C GLU A 226 23.79 -7.38 1.00
N PRO A 227 24.79 -7.44 0.10
CA PRO A 227 24.83 -8.47 -0.93
C PRO A 227 24.85 -9.84 -0.24
N ASP A 228 23.95 -10.76 -0.63
CA ASP A 228 23.88 -12.13 -0.10
C ASP A 228 25.25 -12.88 -0.15
N PHE A 229 26.22 -12.37 -0.92
CA PHE A 229 27.57 -12.90 -1.12
C PHE A 229 28.59 -12.55 -0.01
N VAL A 230 28.32 -11.61 0.90
CA VAL A 230 29.37 -11.09 1.81
C VAL A 230 29.51 -11.91 3.11
N SER A 231 28.62 -12.85 3.39
CA SER A 231 28.78 -13.70 4.59
C SER A 231 28.05 -15.03 4.47
N HIS A 232 28.65 -16.00 3.77
CA HIS A 232 28.50 -17.38 4.24
C HIS A 232 29.63 -17.60 5.25
N PRO A 233 29.35 -17.72 6.57
CA PRO A 233 30.39 -17.83 7.60
C PRO A 233 31.26 -19.11 7.47
N ASP A 234 30.85 -20.04 6.61
CA ASP A 234 31.31 -21.44 6.67
C ASP A 234 32.26 -21.84 5.53
N LEU A 235 32.42 -21.03 4.47
CA LEU A 235 33.20 -21.40 3.27
C LEU A 235 34.00 -20.22 2.71
N LEU A 236 35.28 -20.46 2.40
CA LEU A 236 36.14 -19.49 1.72
C LEU A 236 35.68 -19.31 0.27
N THR A 237 35.80 -18.09 -0.27
CA THR A 237 35.39 -17.76 -1.67
C THR A 237 36.08 -18.64 -2.72
N SER A 238 37.34 -19.01 -2.51
CA SER A 238 38.09 -19.89 -3.42
C SER A 238 37.51 -21.31 -3.46
N GLU A 239 37.12 -21.86 -2.31
CA GLU A 239 36.51 -23.18 -2.22
C GLU A 239 35.12 -23.20 -2.86
N LEU A 240 34.34 -22.13 -2.69
CA LEU A 240 33.06 -21.96 -3.37
C LEU A 240 33.22 -21.95 -4.90
N ASN A 241 34.21 -21.22 -5.41
CA ASN A 241 34.49 -21.17 -6.85
C ASN A 241 34.90 -22.56 -7.38
N ASN A 242 35.74 -23.30 -6.64
CA ASN A 242 36.14 -24.65 -7.01
C ASN A 242 34.94 -25.60 -7.08
N ARG A 243 34.07 -25.59 -6.06
CA ARG A 243 32.84 -26.40 -6.06
C ARG A 243 31.89 -26.02 -7.20
N THR A 244 31.78 -24.72 -7.49
CA THR A 244 30.97 -24.22 -8.61
C THR A 244 31.49 -24.75 -9.94
N ASN A 245 32.80 -24.70 -10.18
CA ASN A 245 33.42 -25.21 -11.40
C ASN A 245 33.26 -26.72 -11.55
N LEU A 246 33.45 -27.48 -10.46
CA LEU A 246 33.22 -28.93 -10.45
C LEU A 246 31.77 -29.28 -10.81
N TYR A 247 30.81 -28.55 -10.25
CA TYR A 247 29.40 -28.75 -10.55
C TYR A 247 29.07 -28.41 -12.01
N LEU A 248 29.54 -27.26 -12.52
CA LEU A 248 29.33 -26.88 -13.92
C LEU A 248 29.93 -27.90 -14.90
N ASN A 249 31.12 -28.43 -14.59
CA ASN A 249 31.74 -29.49 -15.38
C ASN A 249 30.92 -30.79 -15.35
N SER A 250 30.27 -31.11 -14.23
CA SER A 250 29.39 -32.29 -14.12
C SER A 250 28.11 -32.18 -14.96
N LEU A 251 27.71 -30.96 -15.36
CA LEU A 251 26.54 -30.72 -16.21
C LEU A 251 26.86 -30.76 -17.70
N LYS A 252 28.15 -30.79 -18.06
CA LYS A 252 28.61 -30.79 -19.44
C LYS A 252 28.15 -32.06 -20.14
N LEU A 253 27.51 -31.89 -21.28
CA LEU A 253 27.01 -32.95 -22.14
C LEU A 253 27.57 -32.77 -23.54
N THR A 254 27.77 -33.87 -24.28
CA THR A 254 28.14 -33.82 -25.70
C THR A 254 26.94 -33.42 -26.56
N LYS A 255 27.15 -33.06 -27.83
CA LYS A 255 26.06 -32.71 -28.75
C LYS A 255 25.11 -33.90 -28.91
N GLU A 256 25.67 -35.09 -28.99
CA GLU A 256 24.98 -36.36 -29.13
C GLU A 256 24.11 -36.66 -27.90
N ASP A 257 24.64 -36.40 -26.70
CA ASP A 257 23.91 -36.57 -25.44
C ASP A 257 22.75 -35.57 -25.33
N ILE A 258 22.93 -34.32 -25.76
CA ILE A 258 21.86 -33.30 -25.74
C ILE A 258 20.72 -33.72 -26.67
N ILE A 259 21.03 -34.19 -27.88
CA ILE A 259 20.04 -34.66 -28.85
C ILE A 259 19.32 -35.92 -28.34
N SER A 260 20.04 -36.85 -27.73
CA SER A 260 19.41 -38.06 -27.16
C SER A 260 18.49 -37.71 -25.98
N LEU A 261 18.91 -36.77 -25.14
CA LEU A 261 18.11 -36.30 -24.02
C LEU A 261 16.83 -35.60 -24.48
N GLU A 262 16.90 -34.75 -25.50
CA GLU A 262 15.73 -34.11 -26.11
C GLU A 262 14.73 -35.19 -26.55
N LYS A 263 15.18 -36.22 -27.26
CA LYS A 263 14.33 -37.32 -27.76
C LYS A 263 13.65 -38.10 -26.64
N ILE A 264 14.37 -38.43 -25.57
CA ILE A 264 13.84 -39.18 -24.42
C ILE A 264 12.80 -38.34 -23.66
N THR A 265 13.01 -37.03 -23.61
CA THR A 265 12.22 -36.11 -22.79
C THR A 265 11.06 -35.44 -23.56
N LYS A 266 10.75 -35.89 -24.78
CA LYS A 266 9.65 -35.35 -25.61
C LYS A 266 8.27 -35.38 -24.97
N ARG A 267 8.02 -36.32 -24.04
CA ARG A 267 6.76 -36.37 -23.26
C ARG A 267 6.72 -35.39 -22.08
N GLN A 268 7.73 -34.54 -21.95
CA GLN A 268 7.82 -33.43 -21.00
C GLN A 268 7.37 -33.80 -19.59
N HIS A 269 6.22 -33.28 -19.14
CA HIS A 269 5.73 -33.42 -17.77
C HIS A 269 5.44 -34.88 -17.36
N GLU A 270 5.22 -35.78 -18.32
CA GLU A 270 5.03 -37.21 -18.06
C GLU A 270 6.35 -37.98 -17.92
N CYS A 271 7.48 -37.34 -18.25
CA CYS A 271 8.80 -37.96 -18.22
C CYS A 271 9.55 -37.59 -16.93
N GLU A 272 9.88 -38.58 -16.11
CA GLU A 272 10.67 -38.37 -14.89
C GLU A 272 12.08 -37.83 -15.18
N ASP A 273 12.69 -38.24 -16.30
CA ASP A 273 13.99 -37.74 -16.72
C ASP A 273 13.95 -36.25 -17.03
N TRP A 274 12.84 -35.76 -17.62
CA TRP A 274 12.61 -34.33 -17.87
C TRP A 274 12.58 -33.55 -16.55
N HIS A 275 11.87 -34.05 -15.52
CA HIS A 275 11.86 -33.43 -14.20
C HIS A 275 13.23 -33.45 -13.52
N ARG A 276 13.98 -34.54 -13.66
CA ARG A 276 15.32 -34.68 -13.07
C ARG A 276 16.32 -33.71 -13.68
N GLU A 277 16.35 -33.59 -15.01
CA GLU A 277 17.30 -32.70 -15.69
C GLU A 277 16.96 -31.22 -15.49
N ARG A 278 15.67 -30.88 -15.36
CA ARG A 278 15.23 -29.52 -15.02
C ARG A 278 15.57 -29.08 -13.60
N LYS A 279 15.72 -30.00 -12.65
CA LYS A 279 16.18 -29.67 -11.28
C LYS A 279 17.65 -29.28 -11.24
N LYS A 280 18.44 -29.75 -12.20
CA LYS A 280 19.87 -29.46 -12.32
C LYS A 280 20.17 -28.13 -13.03
N ARG A 281 19.19 -27.57 -13.76
CA ARG A 281 19.39 -26.46 -14.72
C ARG A 281 18.40 -25.32 -14.51
N LEU A 282 18.79 -24.12 -14.92
CA LEU A 282 17.92 -22.96 -14.95
C LEU A 282 17.06 -23.00 -16.22
N THR A 283 15.75 -23.14 -16.02
CA THR A 283 14.80 -23.24 -17.14
C THR A 283 14.25 -21.88 -17.54
N ALA A 284 13.85 -21.73 -18.81
CA ALA A 284 13.24 -20.49 -19.34
C ALA A 284 12.11 -19.94 -18.46
N SER A 285 11.25 -20.81 -17.91
CA SER A 285 10.14 -20.45 -17.00
C SER A 285 10.58 -19.74 -15.71
N VAL A 286 11.80 -19.99 -15.25
CA VAL A 286 12.38 -19.37 -14.04
C VAL A 286 13.27 -18.19 -14.41
N PHE A 287 13.85 -18.21 -15.61
CA PHE A 287 14.86 -17.24 -16.06
C PHE A 287 14.33 -15.79 -16.03
N ASP A 288 13.08 -15.55 -16.44
CA ASP A 288 12.46 -14.22 -16.38
C ASP A 288 12.45 -13.66 -14.94
N LYS A 289 12.14 -14.50 -13.96
CA LYS A 289 12.15 -14.11 -12.54
C LYS A 289 13.57 -13.75 -12.09
N ILE A 290 14.58 -14.50 -12.52
CA ILE A 290 15.99 -14.25 -12.20
C ILE A 290 16.45 -12.92 -12.80
N CYS A 291 16.17 -12.67 -14.08
CA CYS A 291 16.53 -11.43 -14.75
C CYS A 291 15.88 -10.18 -14.12
N LYS A 292 14.67 -10.31 -13.57
CA LYS A 292 13.94 -9.22 -12.90
C LYS A 292 14.34 -9.01 -11.43
N LEU A 293 15.22 -9.83 -10.85
CA LEU A 293 15.68 -9.65 -9.48
C LEU A 293 16.50 -8.36 -9.36
N ARG A 294 16.08 -7.49 -8.44
CA ARG A 294 16.84 -6.29 -8.09
C ARG A 294 18.05 -6.71 -7.26
N LYS A 295 19.14 -5.93 -7.33
CA LYS A 295 20.33 -6.14 -6.48
C LYS A 295 19.98 -6.17 -4.99
N THR A 296 18.99 -5.37 -4.61
CA THR A 296 18.47 -5.30 -3.24
C THR A 296 17.55 -6.47 -2.92
N THR A 297 16.94 -7.20 -3.85
CA THR A 297 16.06 -8.32 -3.46
C THR A 297 16.90 -9.51 -2.97
N SER A 298 16.67 -9.98 -1.73
CA SER A 298 17.33 -11.19 -1.20
C SER A 298 17.03 -12.40 -2.11
N ARG A 299 18.07 -13.15 -2.46
CA ARG A 299 17.99 -14.30 -3.36
C ARG A 299 17.55 -15.58 -2.66
N THR A 300 17.62 -15.62 -1.32
CA THR A 300 17.40 -16.84 -0.51
C THR A 300 16.08 -17.52 -0.86
N LYS A 301 14.97 -16.79 -0.89
CA LYS A 301 13.65 -17.37 -1.19
C LYS A 301 13.54 -17.86 -2.63
N THR A 302 14.18 -17.16 -3.57
CA THR A 302 14.20 -17.59 -4.98
C THR A 302 15.01 -18.87 -5.14
N ILE A 303 16.19 -18.97 -4.52
CA ILE A 303 17.03 -20.18 -4.52
C ILE A 303 16.29 -21.33 -3.84
N GLU A 304 15.68 -21.11 -2.69
CA GLU A 304 14.89 -22.13 -1.97
C GLU A 304 13.75 -22.66 -2.85
N THR A 305 13.08 -21.77 -3.61
CA THR A 305 12.03 -22.18 -4.55
C THR A 305 12.58 -23.00 -5.72
N ILE A 306 13.77 -22.67 -6.23
CA ILE A 306 14.39 -23.40 -7.35
C ILE A 306 14.86 -24.79 -6.89
N LEU A 307 15.48 -24.88 -5.73
CA LEU A 307 16.07 -26.13 -5.21
C LEU A 307 15.02 -27.06 -4.59
N TYR A 308 14.08 -26.52 -3.83
CA TYR A 308 13.15 -27.30 -2.99
C TYR A 308 11.68 -27.09 -3.34
N GLY A 309 11.37 -26.25 -4.32
CA GLY A 309 9.99 -25.97 -4.73
C GLY A 309 9.30 -27.23 -5.22
N LYS A 310 8.29 -27.68 -4.47
CA LYS A 310 7.38 -28.76 -4.89
C LYS A 310 6.10 -28.12 -5.43
N PHE A 311 6.00 -27.98 -6.75
CA PHE A 311 4.76 -27.53 -7.38
C PHE A 311 3.83 -28.73 -7.57
N GLN A 312 2.68 -28.73 -6.89
CA GLN A 312 1.69 -29.81 -6.93
C GLN A 312 0.60 -29.61 -7.99
N GLY A 313 0.79 -28.68 -8.92
CA GLY A 313 -0.25 -28.28 -9.87
C GLY A 313 -1.25 -27.30 -9.29
N ASN A 314 -1.83 -26.46 -10.14
CA ASN A 314 -3.00 -25.65 -9.81
C ASN A 314 -4.06 -25.80 -10.91
N LEU A 315 -5.26 -25.25 -10.70
CA LEU A 315 -6.35 -25.34 -11.68
C LEU A 315 -5.96 -24.79 -13.06
N SER A 316 -5.11 -23.76 -13.11
CA SER A 316 -4.64 -23.18 -14.37
C SER A 316 -3.64 -24.08 -15.09
N THR A 317 -2.74 -24.76 -14.38
CA THR A 317 -1.81 -25.72 -14.97
C THR A 317 -2.55 -26.96 -15.47
N LYS A 318 -3.53 -27.47 -14.71
CA LYS A 318 -4.36 -28.59 -15.16
C LYS A 318 -5.13 -28.23 -16.44
N TYR A 319 -5.79 -27.08 -16.44
CA TYR A 319 -6.45 -26.55 -17.62
C TYR A 319 -5.48 -26.39 -18.80
N GLY A 320 -4.27 -25.91 -18.52
CA GLY A 320 -3.19 -25.80 -19.50
C GLY A 320 -2.90 -27.13 -20.18
N VAL A 321 -2.54 -28.14 -19.40
CA VAL A 321 -2.22 -29.50 -19.88
C VAL A 321 -3.39 -30.11 -20.65
N GLU A 322 -4.62 -30.00 -20.15
CA GLU A 322 -5.81 -30.58 -20.81
C GLU A 322 -6.12 -29.97 -22.19
N HIS A 323 -5.71 -28.72 -22.43
CA HIS A 323 -6.05 -27.98 -23.65
C HIS A 323 -4.84 -27.71 -24.55
N GLU A 324 -3.62 -28.05 -24.13
CA GLU A 324 -2.42 -27.76 -24.91
C GLU A 324 -2.42 -28.47 -26.28
N ASP A 325 -2.80 -29.74 -26.31
CA ASP A 325 -2.82 -30.54 -27.55
C ASP A 325 -3.88 -30.03 -28.55
N VAL A 326 -5.05 -29.64 -28.04
CA VAL A 326 -6.11 -29.03 -28.86
C VAL A 326 -5.63 -27.69 -29.44
N ALA A 327 -4.87 -26.90 -28.68
CA ALA A 327 -4.27 -25.66 -29.20
C ALA A 327 -3.21 -25.92 -30.27
N LYS A 328 -2.38 -26.96 -30.09
CA LYS A 328 -1.40 -27.36 -31.10
C LYS A 328 -2.09 -27.75 -32.40
N GLU A 329 -3.11 -28.59 -32.35
CA GLU A 329 -3.86 -29.05 -33.53
C GLU A 329 -4.51 -27.87 -34.28
N GLN A 330 -5.16 -26.96 -33.55
CA GLN A 330 -5.74 -25.76 -34.14
C GLN A 330 -4.69 -24.85 -34.78
N LEU A 331 -3.54 -24.67 -34.11
CA LEU A 331 -2.45 -23.84 -34.63
C LEU A 331 -1.84 -24.45 -35.91
N THR A 332 -1.64 -25.76 -35.93
CA THR A 332 -1.20 -26.53 -37.11
C THR A 332 -2.15 -26.32 -38.28
N ASN A 333 -3.47 -26.42 -38.06
CA ASN A 333 -4.49 -26.23 -39.09
C ASN A 333 -4.52 -24.79 -39.63
N ILE A 334 -4.41 -23.80 -38.74
CA ILE A 334 -4.44 -22.38 -39.12
C ILE A 334 -3.20 -21.98 -39.91
N LEU A 335 -2.02 -22.39 -39.44
CA LEU A 335 -0.76 -22.04 -40.09
C LEU A 335 -0.43 -22.94 -41.27
N SER A 336 -1.12 -24.09 -41.39
CA SER A 336 -0.82 -25.14 -42.38
C SER A 336 0.65 -25.59 -42.32
N VAL A 337 1.18 -25.72 -41.10
CA VAL A 337 2.58 -26.05 -40.82
C VAL A 337 2.63 -27.16 -39.77
N SER A 338 3.47 -28.18 -39.98
CA SER A 338 3.67 -29.26 -39.00
C SER A 338 4.39 -28.73 -37.77
N ILE A 339 3.79 -28.98 -36.60
CA ILE A 339 4.39 -28.67 -35.29
C ILE A 339 4.80 -29.99 -34.65
N GLU A 340 6.11 -30.19 -34.50
CA GLU A 340 6.67 -31.38 -33.88
C GLU A 340 6.80 -31.22 -32.35
N PRO A 341 6.57 -32.29 -31.57
CA PRO A 341 6.76 -32.24 -30.11
C PRO A 341 8.24 -32.06 -29.76
N SER A 342 8.49 -31.25 -28.73
CA SER A 342 9.84 -30.94 -28.26
C SER A 342 10.08 -31.44 -26.84
N GLY A 343 11.26 -31.99 -26.59
CA GLY A 343 11.74 -32.33 -25.26
C GLY A 343 12.44 -31.18 -24.55
N LEU A 344 13.37 -31.54 -23.66
CA LEU A 344 14.24 -30.58 -22.97
C LEU A 344 15.48 -30.32 -23.84
N MET A 345 15.63 -29.07 -24.27
CA MET A 345 16.79 -28.57 -25.00
C MET A 345 17.77 -27.89 -24.02
N ILE A 346 19.05 -28.19 -24.17
CA ILE A 346 20.14 -27.65 -23.34
C ILE A 346 21.04 -26.79 -24.22
N ASP A 347 21.49 -25.66 -23.68
CA ASP A 347 22.44 -24.78 -24.37
C ASP A 347 23.85 -25.42 -24.39
N ILE A 348 24.46 -25.44 -25.57
CA ILE A 348 25.75 -26.09 -25.80
C ILE A 348 26.93 -25.36 -25.17
N GLU A 349 26.85 -24.03 -25.05
CA GLU A 349 27.90 -23.22 -24.44
C GLU A 349 27.66 -23.10 -22.93
N LYS A 350 26.39 -23.04 -22.53
CA LYS A 350 25.94 -22.79 -21.17
C LYS A 350 25.10 -23.95 -20.67
N PHE A 351 25.76 -25.07 -20.35
CA PHE A 351 25.13 -26.32 -19.90
C PHE A 351 24.15 -26.21 -18.72
N TYR A 352 24.21 -25.12 -17.97
CA TYR A 352 23.29 -24.82 -16.86
C TYR A 352 21.97 -24.19 -17.31
N LEU A 353 21.79 -23.84 -18.59
CA LEU A 353 20.56 -23.31 -19.17
C LEU A 353 19.82 -24.41 -19.94
N ALA A 354 18.50 -24.43 -19.79
CA ALA A 354 17.64 -25.32 -20.55
C ALA A 354 16.28 -24.68 -20.88
N ALA A 355 15.66 -25.13 -21.96
CA ALA A 355 14.31 -24.75 -22.36
C ALA A 355 13.55 -25.99 -22.83
N SER A 356 12.23 -25.95 -22.74
CA SER A 356 11.36 -27.01 -23.28
C SER A 356 10.22 -26.27 -23.95
N PRO A 357 10.34 -25.96 -25.25
CA PRO A 357 9.28 -25.30 -25.99
C PRO A 357 8.09 -26.26 -26.18
N ASP A 358 6.91 -25.72 -26.43
CA ASP A 358 5.70 -26.55 -26.57
C ASP A 358 5.69 -27.28 -27.92
N GLY A 359 6.37 -26.74 -28.94
CA GLY A 359 6.61 -27.40 -30.21
C GLY A 359 7.66 -26.72 -31.08
N LEU A 360 8.09 -27.43 -32.12
CA LEU A 360 9.07 -26.98 -33.12
C LEU A 360 8.41 -26.89 -34.50
N ILE A 361 8.81 -25.88 -35.28
CA ILE A 361 8.33 -25.64 -36.64
C ILE A 361 9.55 -25.61 -37.58
N GLY A 362 9.66 -26.61 -38.44
CA GLY A 362 10.80 -26.71 -39.37
C GLY A 362 12.14 -26.70 -38.63
N ASP A 363 13.14 -26.04 -39.22
CA ASP A 363 14.51 -26.04 -38.69
C ASP A 363 14.75 -24.96 -37.62
N ASP A 364 14.07 -23.80 -37.71
CA ASP A 364 14.36 -22.61 -36.87
C ASP A 364 13.15 -22.07 -36.07
N GLY A 365 11.97 -22.69 -36.22
CA GLY A 365 10.74 -22.20 -35.60
C GLY A 365 10.47 -22.86 -34.26
N LEU A 366 10.02 -22.08 -33.27
CA LEU A 366 9.52 -22.60 -32.00
C LEU A 366 8.14 -22.03 -31.66
N VAL A 367 7.41 -22.78 -30.86
CA VAL A 367 6.03 -22.50 -30.49
C VAL A 367 5.91 -22.50 -28.97
N GLU A 368 5.29 -21.45 -28.45
CA GLU A 368 4.87 -21.34 -27.05
C GLU A 368 3.35 -21.14 -27.02
N ILE A 369 2.63 -22.08 -26.42
CA ILE A 369 1.18 -22.11 -26.32
C ILE A 369 0.78 -21.77 -24.90
N LYS A 370 -0.21 -20.90 -24.76
CA LYS A 370 -0.72 -20.49 -23.45
C LYS A 370 -2.22 -20.67 -23.38
N CYS A 371 -2.64 -21.53 -22.47
CA CYS A 371 -4.06 -21.80 -22.22
C CYS A 371 -4.49 -21.21 -20.85
N PRO A 372 -4.76 -19.89 -20.74
CA PRO A 372 -5.15 -19.28 -19.48
C PRO A 372 -6.61 -19.61 -19.09
N SER A 373 -6.80 -20.24 -17.93
CA SER A 373 -8.13 -20.57 -17.38
C SER A 373 -9.05 -19.35 -17.20
N SER A 374 -8.49 -18.17 -16.97
CA SER A 374 -9.22 -16.91 -16.81
C SER A 374 -9.83 -16.38 -18.11
N ALA A 375 -9.32 -16.80 -19.27
CA ALA A 375 -9.81 -16.38 -20.57
C ALA A 375 -10.83 -17.35 -21.17
N LYS A 376 -11.24 -18.39 -20.43
CA LYS A 376 -12.14 -19.46 -20.91
C LYS A 376 -13.42 -18.93 -21.57
N ASN A 377 -13.95 -17.81 -21.08
CA ASN A 377 -15.20 -17.20 -21.52
C ASN A 377 -15.03 -15.81 -22.15
N VAL A 378 -13.80 -15.37 -22.43
CA VAL A 378 -13.51 -14.00 -22.90
C VAL A 378 -13.16 -14.04 -24.39
N SER A 379 -13.69 -13.09 -25.17
CA SER A 379 -13.36 -13.03 -26.59
C SER A 379 -11.89 -12.61 -26.80
N PRO A 380 -11.19 -13.12 -27.84
CA PRO A 380 -9.79 -12.77 -28.10
C PRO A 380 -9.56 -11.25 -28.26
N LYS A 381 -10.57 -10.51 -28.73
CA LYS A 381 -10.55 -9.04 -28.87
C LYS A 381 -10.61 -8.31 -27.52
N GLU A 382 -11.33 -8.84 -26.53
CA GLU A 382 -11.41 -8.24 -25.18
C GLU A 382 -10.16 -8.53 -24.34
N GLN A 383 -9.53 -9.69 -24.54
CA GLN A 383 -8.31 -10.06 -23.82
C GLN A 383 -7.09 -9.23 -24.28
N LYS A 384 -6.99 -8.90 -25.57
CA LYS A 384 -5.89 -8.09 -26.17
C LYS A 384 -5.79 -6.67 -25.60
N LYS A 385 -6.89 -6.11 -25.07
CA LYS A 385 -6.91 -4.82 -24.36
C LYS A 385 -6.27 -4.88 -22.96
N ASN A 386 -6.18 -6.06 -22.36
CA ASN A 386 -5.70 -6.25 -20.98
C ASN A 386 -4.25 -6.78 -20.88
N SER A 387 -3.67 -7.30 -21.97
CA SER A 387 -2.27 -7.74 -22.02
C SER A 387 -1.69 -7.53 -23.44
N PRO A 388 -0.78 -6.57 -23.65
CA PRO A 388 -0.31 -6.17 -24.98
C PRO A 388 0.75 -7.11 -25.59
N TYR A 389 1.11 -8.21 -24.92
CA TYR A 389 2.19 -9.12 -25.35
C TYR A 389 1.73 -10.43 -25.98
N VAL A 390 0.44 -10.57 -26.32
CA VAL A 390 -0.12 -11.84 -26.80
C VAL A 390 -0.75 -11.66 -28.19
N ALA A 391 -0.31 -12.47 -29.16
CA ALA A 391 -0.89 -12.52 -30.49
C ALA A 391 -2.16 -13.40 -30.47
N PHE A 392 -3.31 -12.77 -30.29
CA PHE A 392 -4.61 -13.46 -30.31
C PHE A 392 -5.08 -13.76 -31.74
N TRP A 393 -5.32 -15.03 -32.07
CA TRP A 393 -5.87 -15.45 -33.35
C TRP A 393 -7.40 -15.64 -33.30
N PRO A 394 -8.14 -15.30 -34.37
CA PRO A 394 -9.60 -15.28 -34.35
C PRO A 394 -10.14 -16.60 -34.89
N TYR A 395 -10.49 -17.52 -33.99
CA TYR A 395 -11.68 -18.37 -33.98
C TYR A 395 -11.39 -19.53 -33.01
N GLU A 396 -12.28 -19.73 -32.04
CA GLU A 396 -12.23 -20.75 -30.99
C GLU A 396 -11.02 -20.70 -30.01
N ARG A 397 -11.13 -19.80 -29.02
CA ARG A 397 -10.73 -19.99 -27.60
C ARG A 397 -9.31 -20.45 -27.23
N MET A 398 -8.24 -20.08 -27.95
CA MET A 398 -6.87 -20.42 -27.50
C MET A 398 -5.88 -19.25 -27.74
N CYS A 399 -4.92 -19.06 -26.82
CA CYS A 399 -3.81 -18.13 -27.03
C CYS A 399 -2.58 -18.95 -27.43
N ALA A 400 -2.07 -18.76 -28.64
CA ALA A 400 -0.77 -19.28 -29.03
C ALA A 400 0.12 -18.10 -29.39
N ASP A 401 1.28 -18.00 -28.75
CA ASP A 401 2.29 -17.01 -29.10
C ASP A 401 3.34 -17.69 -29.99
N THR A 402 3.31 -17.39 -31.29
CA THR A 402 4.42 -17.75 -32.18
C THR A 402 5.58 -16.80 -31.90
N ILE A 403 6.47 -17.16 -30.98
CA ILE A 403 7.72 -16.42 -30.81
C ILE A 403 8.70 -16.95 -31.84
N LYS A 404 8.85 -16.24 -32.97
CA LYS A 404 10.05 -16.37 -33.81
C LYS A 404 11.25 -15.83 -33.02
N LEU A 405 11.85 -16.65 -32.16
CA LEU A 405 13.18 -16.38 -31.64
C LEU A 405 14.16 -16.57 -32.80
N ARG A 406 14.50 -15.48 -33.49
CA ARG A 406 15.77 -15.42 -34.22
C ARG A 406 16.90 -15.42 -33.19
N TYR A 407 17.35 -16.61 -32.80
CA TYR A 407 18.72 -16.81 -32.37
C TYR A 407 19.32 -17.86 -33.30
N PRO A 408 20.45 -17.57 -33.96
CA PRO A 408 21.11 -18.57 -34.79
C PRO A 408 21.65 -19.64 -33.85
N ILE A 409 21.06 -20.83 -33.92
CA ILE A 409 21.72 -22.04 -33.42
C ILE A 409 22.47 -22.59 -34.63
N ALA A 410 23.74 -22.22 -34.73
CA ALA A 410 24.72 -22.82 -35.62
C ALA A 410 25.90 -23.30 -34.77
#